data_AF-A0A2Z3H5C9-F1
#
_entry.id   AF-A0A2Z3H5C9-F1
#
_cell.length_a   1.000
_cell.length_b   1.000
_cell.length_c   1.000
_cell.angle_alpha   90.00
_cell.angle_beta   90.00
_cell.angle_gamma   90.00
#
_symmetry.space_group_name_H-M   'P 1'
#
loop_
_entity.id
_entity.type
_entity.pdbx_description
1 polymer ?
#
loop_
_entity_poly.entity_id
_entity_poly.type
_entity_poly.pdbx_seq_one_letter_code
_entity_poly.pdbx_strand_id
1 'polypeptide(L)'
;MRTLTLLALTACSWPAGAQEPKPQPKAQADKNEPVSGRKTKKIEGFTFLISDEALAADASKYERPPLEVLEHECKHLTKMLSPKAVDLLRRLTVFVNWDERVSLSNGRQGAALATYYGGGPQLQVKEGRHPLQAKTVTIHSLKSLTEQRQPKNDGRAKSLLLHEFAHAVHDQLFGFDHAGIRAAYEQAMERRLYEKDFYAATNRMEFFAELSCAYLDQLHHYPHNRAELKKHDPVTFKTLESLWAGAATKVTVEPLYAEKRDTALALPEDIKLGPALAGPKPPAELKGQVVLVGFWGGAHTNVLNRLDRLQGELGEYGLVVLCPHTYVRDDELVREDGEKRAPRVAVLKAAFVREGTSDFKTQPAGHVLVFDTAGRCVHRGSAYDADEPVRAAVGKALLTTAVGDDVPKAFKPVADAFAAGATPVAVIPKLIPLLTSADEATKTAAKKLHDRIMAPGQKVFDGARAGAKTDPLGSFLAAERVAADFKATPLGPKATALLTNLRGDKAVAAELKARAQAAEIEKTATKLRGQEGSFDPAAAEFQAKHRPALTQLKTQLDQLRKQHPNARATADAEKAAREFGVQ
;
A
#
# COMPACT_ATOMS: atom_id res chain seq x y z
N MET A 1 20.99 -45.79 -66.63
CA MET A 1 22.29 -45.28 -66.15
C MET A 1 22.02 -43.95 -65.45
N ARG A 2 22.13 -43.95 -64.11
CA ARG A 2 21.87 -42.78 -63.25
C ARG A 2 23.19 -42.06 -63.02
N THR A 3 23.26 -40.78 -63.39
CA THR A 3 24.43 -39.93 -63.17
C THR A 3 24.34 -39.32 -61.78
N LEU A 4 25.24 -39.76 -60.88
CA LEU A 4 25.49 -39.18 -59.56
C LEU A 4 26.15 -37.80 -59.74
N THR A 5 25.60 -36.78 -59.10
CA THR A 5 26.28 -35.48 -58.93
C THR A 5 27.07 -35.50 -57.64
N LEU A 6 28.36 -35.22 -57.80
CA LEU A 6 29.42 -35.22 -56.79
C LEU A 6 29.26 -34.06 -55.80
N LEU A 7 29.41 -34.37 -54.52
CA LEU A 7 29.51 -33.40 -53.42
C LEU A 7 30.98 -32.93 -53.33
N ALA A 8 31.24 -31.64 -53.53
CA ALA A 8 32.56 -31.05 -53.33
C ALA A 8 32.66 -30.42 -51.93
N LEU A 9 33.61 -30.93 -51.13
CA LEU A 9 33.96 -30.45 -49.80
C LEU A 9 34.55 -29.04 -49.86
N THR A 10 34.00 -28.12 -49.07
CA THR A 10 34.70 -26.90 -48.63
C THR A 10 35.36 -27.16 -47.28
N ALA A 11 36.69 -26.99 -47.24
CA ALA A 11 37.49 -27.08 -46.03
C ALA A 11 37.28 -25.82 -45.17
N CYS A 12 36.73 -25.99 -43.97
CA CYS A 12 36.84 -25.00 -42.90
C CYS A 12 38.05 -25.34 -42.03
N SER A 13 38.97 -24.39 -41.95
CA SER A 13 40.13 -24.39 -41.06
C SER A 13 39.70 -24.47 -39.60
N TRP A 14 40.24 -25.47 -38.88
CA TRP A 14 40.19 -25.53 -37.42
C TRP A 14 41.12 -24.46 -36.82
N PRO A 15 40.67 -23.59 -35.90
CA PRO A 15 41.57 -22.98 -34.95
C PRO A 15 41.99 -24.04 -33.92
N ALA A 16 43.30 -24.17 -33.77
CA ALA A 16 43.92 -25.04 -32.77
C ALA A 16 43.63 -24.55 -31.34
N GLY A 17 43.35 -25.51 -30.45
CA GLY A 17 43.63 -25.40 -29.01
C GLY A 17 42.62 -24.65 -28.16
N ALA A 18 41.38 -25.15 -28.03
CA ALA A 18 40.61 -24.92 -26.81
C ALA A 18 41.14 -25.87 -25.74
N GLN A 19 41.86 -25.31 -24.77
CA GLN A 19 42.35 -26.03 -23.59
C GLN A 19 41.13 -26.56 -22.82
N GLU A 20 41.05 -27.88 -22.63
CA GLU A 20 40.01 -28.49 -21.77
C GLU A 20 40.00 -27.78 -20.40
N PRO A 21 38.82 -27.47 -19.85
CA PRO A 21 38.74 -26.88 -18.52
C PRO A 21 39.37 -27.86 -17.53
N LYS A 22 40.44 -27.41 -16.85
CA LYS A 22 41.10 -28.20 -15.80
C LYS A 22 40.04 -28.67 -14.80
N PRO A 23 39.99 -29.98 -14.47
CA PRO A 23 39.05 -30.47 -13.47
C PRO A 23 39.30 -29.74 -12.15
N GLN A 24 38.25 -29.10 -11.60
CA GLN A 24 38.31 -28.56 -10.25
C GLN A 24 38.70 -29.67 -9.27
N PRO A 25 39.53 -29.38 -8.25
CA PRO A 25 39.86 -30.37 -7.24
C PRO A 25 38.56 -30.83 -6.59
N LYS A 26 38.26 -32.14 -6.65
CA LYS A 26 37.17 -32.73 -5.88
C LYS A 26 37.48 -32.49 -4.41
N ALA A 27 36.69 -31.64 -3.76
CA ALA A 27 36.69 -31.54 -2.30
C ALA A 27 36.52 -32.96 -1.73
N GLN A 28 37.45 -33.40 -0.88
CA GLN A 28 37.32 -34.65 -0.16
C GLN A 28 36.02 -34.58 0.65
N ALA A 29 35.09 -35.48 0.37
CA ALA A 29 33.85 -35.58 1.14
C ALA A 29 34.23 -35.91 2.59
N ASP A 30 33.99 -34.98 3.50
CA ASP A 30 34.06 -35.27 4.93
C ASP A 30 32.97 -36.30 5.23
N LYS A 31 33.36 -37.49 5.69
CA LYS A 31 32.42 -38.60 5.96
C LYS A 31 31.39 -38.25 7.03
N ASN A 32 31.59 -37.16 7.77
CA ASN A 32 30.71 -36.71 8.85
C ASN A 32 29.70 -35.62 8.42
N GLU A 33 29.83 -35.04 7.22
CA GLU A 33 28.93 -33.97 6.76
C GLU A 33 27.95 -34.48 5.70
N PRO A 34 26.66 -34.09 5.75
CA PRO A 34 25.63 -34.64 4.88
C PRO A 34 25.71 -34.14 3.43
N VAL A 35 26.47 -33.06 3.17
CA VAL A 35 26.63 -32.46 1.83
C VAL A 35 28.07 -31.98 1.68
N SER A 36 28.73 -32.37 0.58
CA SER A 36 30.11 -31.95 0.29
C SER A 36 30.23 -30.42 0.14
N GLY A 37 31.35 -29.86 0.62
CA GLY A 37 31.63 -28.42 0.57
C GLY A 37 30.84 -27.58 1.58
N ARG A 38 30.22 -28.20 2.58
CA ARG A 38 29.43 -27.55 3.63
C ARG A 38 29.71 -28.16 4.99
N LYS A 39 29.50 -27.38 6.04
CA LYS A 39 29.61 -27.81 7.43
C LYS A 39 28.32 -27.55 8.21
N THR A 40 27.97 -28.50 9.07
CA THR A 40 26.80 -28.41 9.93
C THR A 40 27.15 -27.61 11.19
N LYS A 41 26.39 -26.55 11.49
CA LYS A 41 26.48 -25.79 12.74
C LYS A 41 25.13 -25.71 13.42
N LYS A 42 25.13 -25.90 14.74
CA LYS A 42 23.96 -25.61 15.59
C LYS A 42 24.11 -24.23 16.21
N ILE A 43 23.13 -23.36 15.98
CA ILE A 43 23.09 -21.99 16.50
C ILE A 43 21.71 -21.79 17.14
N GLU A 44 21.64 -21.51 18.43
CA GLU A 44 20.37 -21.31 19.17
C GLU A 44 19.36 -22.48 19.02
N GLY A 45 19.87 -23.69 18.79
CA GLY A 45 19.09 -24.90 18.54
C GLY A 45 18.63 -25.09 17.09
N PHE A 46 18.89 -24.14 16.20
CA PHE A 46 18.66 -24.26 14.75
C PHE A 46 19.83 -24.95 14.07
N THR A 47 19.56 -25.71 13.00
CA THR A 47 20.57 -26.43 12.24
C THR A 47 20.87 -25.72 10.93
N PHE A 48 22.12 -25.29 10.75
CA PHE A 48 22.60 -24.63 9.54
C PHE A 48 23.62 -25.50 8.82
N LEU A 49 23.51 -25.58 7.50
CA LEU A 49 24.46 -26.25 6.62
C LEU A 49 25.17 -25.19 5.76
N ILE A 50 26.31 -24.73 6.25
CA ILE A 50 27.00 -23.52 5.80
C ILE A 50 28.09 -23.89 4.80
N SER A 51 28.13 -23.23 3.64
CA SER A 51 29.18 -23.46 2.66
C SER A 51 30.58 -23.14 3.21
N ASP A 52 31.58 -23.90 2.77
CA ASP A 52 32.97 -23.64 3.12
C ASP A 52 33.40 -22.22 2.72
N GLU A 53 32.87 -21.70 1.61
CA GLU A 53 33.06 -20.32 1.17
C GLU A 53 32.55 -19.31 2.21
N ALA A 54 31.34 -19.48 2.74
CA ALA A 54 30.78 -18.57 3.73
C ALA A 54 31.55 -18.62 5.06
N LEU A 55 32.13 -19.78 5.40
CA LEU A 55 32.99 -19.95 6.58
C LEU A 55 34.38 -19.34 6.41
N ALA A 56 34.90 -19.31 5.18
CA ALA A 56 36.23 -18.77 4.85
C ALA A 56 36.21 -17.27 4.49
N ALA A 57 35.03 -16.68 4.31
CA ALA A 57 34.88 -15.29 3.91
C ALA A 57 35.45 -14.31 4.97
N ASP A 58 36.10 -13.24 4.50
CA ASP A 58 36.62 -12.19 5.36
C ASP A 58 35.48 -11.41 6.04
N ALA A 59 35.40 -11.56 7.36
CA ALA A 59 34.42 -10.92 8.22
C ALA A 59 34.99 -9.72 9.01
N SER A 60 36.28 -9.42 8.89
CA SER A 60 36.98 -8.44 9.73
C SER A 60 36.43 -7.02 9.64
N LYS A 61 35.79 -6.68 8.51
CA LYS A 61 35.15 -5.38 8.27
C LYS A 61 33.78 -5.21 8.95
N TYR A 62 33.17 -6.28 9.46
CA TYR A 62 31.85 -6.22 10.07
C TYR A 62 31.96 -6.09 11.58
N GLU A 63 31.19 -5.17 12.15
CA GLU A 63 31.05 -5.03 13.60
C GLU A 63 30.35 -6.26 14.20
N ARG A 64 29.32 -6.76 13.50
CA ARG A 64 28.68 -8.05 13.79
C ARG A 64 29.06 -9.06 12.70
N PRO A 65 29.88 -10.08 13.00
CA PRO A 65 30.28 -11.11 12.03
C PRO A 65 29.10 -11.95 11.51
N PRO A 66 29.23 -12.59 10.34
CA PRO A 66 28.14 -13.34 9.71
C PRO A 66 27.48 -14.43 10.57
N LEU A 67 28.27 -15.19 11.34
CA LEU A 67 27.72 -16.24 12.21
C LEU A 67 26.96 -15.66 13.42
N GLU A 68 27.41 -14.51 13.94
CA GLU A 68 26.70 -13.77 15.00
C GLU A 68 25.42 -13.13 14.47
N VAL A 69 25.36 -12.79 13.16
CA VAL A 69 24.11 -12.37 12.51
C VAL A 69 23.09 -13.51 12.50
N LEU A 70 23.50 -14.75 12.17
CA LEU A 70 22.61 -15.90 12.26
C LEU A 70 22.13 -16.15 13.69
N GLU A 71 23.02 -16.02 14.67
CA GLU A 71 22.68 -16.13 16.09
C GLU A 71 21.67 -15.04 16.50
N HIS A 72 21.91 -13.80 16.08
CA HIS A 72 21.02 -12.67 16.32
C HIS A 72 19.62 -12.92 15.74
N GLU A 73 19.52 -13.36 14.48
CA GLU A 73 18.23 -13.69 13.85
C GLU A 73 17.51 -14.81 14.63
N CYS A 74 18.22 -15.89 15.00
CA CYS A 74 17.62 -17.00 15.74
C CYS A 74 17.12 -16.60 17.13
N LYS A 75 17.88 -15.76 17.85
CA LYS A 75 17.46 -15.18 19.15
C LYS A 75 16.21 -14.33 18.97
N HIS A 76 16.15 -13.51 17.93
CA HIS A 76 15.01 -12.66 17.65
C HIS A 76 13.76 -13.49 17.33
N LEU A 77 13.89 -14.50 16.47
CA LEU A 77 12.81 -15.44 16.13
C LEU A 77 12.29 -16.20 17.35
N THR A 78 13.19 -16.71 18.19
CA THR A 78 12.82 -17.45 19.41
C THR A 78 12.05 -16.58 20.41
N LYS A 79 12.33 -15.27 20.44
CA LYS A 79 11.59 -14.32 21.27
C LYS A 79 10.21 -14.02 20.71
N MET A 80 10.05 -13.94 19.39
CA MET A 80 8.80 -13.52 18.76
C MET A 80 7.81 -14.66 18.54
N LEU A 81 8.27 -15.82 18.13
CA LEU A 81 7.42 -16.91 17.65
C LEU A 81 6.86 -17.76 18.79
N SER A 82 5.75 -18.47 18.51
CA SER A 82 5.21 -19.44 19.46
C SER A 82 6.17 -20.62 19.63
N PRO A 83 6.20 -21.30 20.80
CA PRO A 83 7.07 -22.46 21.01
C PRO A 83 6.90 -23.54 19.93
N LYS A 84 5.66 -23.79 19.51
CA LYS A 84 5.33 -24.76 18.45
C LYS A 84 6.00 -24.40 17.11
N ALA A 85 6.03 -23.12 16.76
CA ALA A 85 6.70 -22.65 15.56
C ALA A 85 8.23 -22.75 15.70
N VAL A 86 8.80 -22.33 16.83
CA VAL A 86 10.26 -22.46 17.08
C VAL A 86 10.70 -23.92 16.98
N ASP A 87 9.96 -24.86 17.59
CA ASP A 87 10.27 -26.29 17.54
C ASP A 87 10.21 -26.85 16.12
N LEU A 88 9.28 -26.37 15.29
CA LEU A 88 9.24 -26.70 13.88
C LEU A 88 10.49 -26.21 13.15
N LEU A 89 10.84 -24.95 13.33
CA LEU A 89 11.95 -24.32 12.61
C LEU A 89 13.32 -24.90 13.00
N ARG A 90 13.49 -25.30 14.28
CA ARG A 90 14.71 -25.97 14.76
C ARG A 90 14.96 -27.35 14.13
N ARG A 91 13.91 -27.99 13.58
CA ARG A 91 14.03 -29.27 12.84
C ARG A 91 14.47 -29.09 11.40
N LEU A 92 14.45 -27.86 10.87
CA LEU A 92 14.87 -27.59 9.50
C LEU A 92 16.39 -27.60 9.40
N THR A 93 16.89 -28.05 8.25
CA THR A 93 18.30 -27.93 7.87
C THR A 93 18.43 -26.74 6.93
N VAL A 94 18.79 -25.57 7.45
CA VAL A 94 18.87 -24.33 6.68
C VAL A 94 20.17 -24.30 5.88
N PHE A 95 20.08 -24.19 4.56
CA PHE A 95 21.26 -24.07 3.70
C PHE A 95 21.76 -22.63 3.72
N VAL A 96 23.07 -22.42 3.80
CA VAL A 96 23.65 -21.07 3.80
C VAL A 96 24.79 -20.99 2.80
N ASN A 97 24.67 -20.01 1.90
CA ASN A 97 25.66 -19.64 0.90
C ASN A 97 26.24 -18.27 1.21
N TRP A 98 27.44 -17.97 0.69
CA TRP A 98 28.07 -16.68 0.93
C TRP A 98 27.40 -15.54 0.15
N ASP A 99 27.34 -15.67 -1.17
CA ASP A 99 26.79 -14.64 -2.06
C ASP A 99 26.31 -15.23 -3.41
N GLU A 100 25.34 -16.14 -3.38
CA GLU A 100 24.70 -16.70 -4.57
C GLU A 100 23.61 -15.76 -5.11
N ARG A 101 23.61 -15.53 -6.43
CA ARG A 101 22.60 -14.70 -7.10
C ARG A 101 21.51 -15.57 -7.72
N VAL A 102 20.34 -15.57 -7.10
CA VAL A 102 19.16 -16.33 -7.56
C VAL A 102 18.07 -15.37 -8.00
N SER A 103 17.50 -15.56 -9.20
CA SER A 103 16.36 -14.78 -9.67
C SER A 103 15.07 -15.16 -8.94
N LEU A 104 14.16 -14.20 -8.74
CA LEU A 104 12.83 -14.48 -8.16
C LEU A 104 12.01 -15.38 -9.09
N SER A 105 11.36 -16.39 -8.53
CA SER A 105 10.53 -17.36 -9.27
C SER A 105 9.03 -17.04 -9.27
N ASN A 106 8.63 -15.90 -8.71
CA ASN A 106 7.22 -15.52 -8.51
C ASN A 106 6.70 -14.48 -9.52
N GLY A 107 7.41 -14.31 -10.63
CA GLY A 107 7.06 -13.38 -11.70
C GLY A 107 7.52 -11.93 -11.46
N ARG A 108 8.11 -11.61 -10.30
CA ARG A 108 8.70 -10.29 -10.05
C ARG A 108 10.17 -10.22 -10.49
N GLN A 109 10.64 -9.02 -10.81
CA GLN A 109 12.05 -8.75 -11.10
C GLN A 109 12.86 -8.59 -9.81
N GLY A 110 14.09 -9.11 -9.77
CA GLY A 110 15.00 -8.97 -8.63
C GLY A 110 15.82 -10.22 -8.34
N ALA A 111 16.57 -10.19 -7.24
CA ALA A 111 17.31 -11.34 -6.73
C ALA A 111 16.78 -11.75 -5.35
N ALA A 112 16.63 -13.06 -5.13
CA ALA A 112 16.26 -13.63 -3.85
C ALA A 112 17.49 -13.67 -2.93
N LEU A 113 17.40 -13.05 -1.75
CA LEU A 113 18.45 -13.14 -0.73
C LEU A 113 18.35 -14.43 0.10
N ALA A 114 17.13 -14.94 0.22
CA ALA A 114 16.82 -16.24 0.79
C ALA A 114 15.56 -16.79 0.11
N THR A 115 15.29 -18.09 0.26
CA THR A 115 14.10 -18.73 -0.28
C THR A 115 13.72 -19.96 0.54
N TYR A 116 12.45 -20.06 0.90
CA TYR A 116 11.83 -21.31 1.30
C TYR A 116 11.49 -22.18 0.07
N TYR A 117 12.11 -23.34 -0.02
CA TYR A 117 11.82 -24.31 -1.09
C TYR A 117 10.80 -25.34 -0.60
N GLY A 118 9.53 -25.15 -0.97
CA GLY A 118 8.47 -26.13 -0.73
C GLY A 118 8.61 -27.41 -1.59
N GLY A 119 7.69 -28.36 -1.41
CA GLY A 119 7.67 -29.60 -2.19
C GLY A 119 8.68 -30.67 -1.73
N GLY A 120 8.64 -31.85 -2.36
CA GLY A 120 9.47 -33.00 -1.96
C GLY A 120 10.88 -33.03 -2.57
N PRO A 121 11.77 -33.93 -2.09
CA PRO A 121 13.14 -34.07 -2.58
C PRO A 121 13.26 -34.27 -4.10
N GLN A 122 12.31 -35.00 -4.70
CA GLN A 122 12.29 -35.29 -6.14
C GLN A 122 12.10 -34.01 -6.97
N LEU A 123 11.27 -33.07 -6.49
CA LEU A 123 11.08 -31.79 -7.15
C LEU A 123 12.37 -30.96 -7.11
N GLN A 124 13.08 -30.97 -5.98
CA GLN A 124 14.35 -30.22 -5.88
C GLN A 124 15.37 -30.74 -6.87
N VAL A 125 15.53 -32.05 -6.99
CA VAL A 125 16.44 -32.65 -7.97
C VAL A 125 16.06 -32.26 -9.40
N LYS A 126 14.76 -32.26 -9.73
CA LYS A 126 14.27 -31.83 -11.05
C LYS A 126 14.62 -30.37 -11.35
N GLU A 127 14.57 -29.51 -10.32
CA GLU A 127 14.92 -28.08 -10.39
C GLU A 127 16.44 -27.83 -10.23
N GLY A 128 17.27 -28.89 -10.28
CA GLY A 128 18.73 -28.79 -10.18
C GLY A 128 19.27 -28.49 -8.78
N ARG A 129 18.45 -28.64 -7.74
CA ARG A 129 18.79 -28.38 -6.33
C ARG A 129 19.08 -29.66 -5.55
N HIS A 130 19.75 -29.52 -4.40
CA HIS A 130 20.03 -30.65 -3.53
C HIS A 130 18.72 -31.19 -2.89
N PRO A 131 18.50 -32.51 -2.79
CA PRO A 131 17.25 -33.08 -2.24
C PRO A 131 16.94 -32.63 -0.80
N LEU A 132 17.96 -32.38 0.01
CA LEU A 132 17.80 -31.84 1.37
C LEU A 132 17.37 -30.37 1.42
N GLN A 133 17.33 -29.66 0.29
CA GLN A 133 16.72 -28.34 0.20
C GLN A 133 15.19 -28.42 0.13
N ALA A 134 14.59 -29.62 0.16
CA ALA A 134 13.15 -29.77 0.24
C ALA A 134 12.60 -29.34 1.61
N LYS A 135 11.52 -28.56 1.59
CA LYS A 135 10.81 -28.05 2.77
C LYS A 135 11.73 -27.34 3.78
N THR A 136 12.70 -26.58 3.28
CA THR A 136 13.62 -25.81 4.13
C THR A 136 13.97 -24.47 3.50
N VAL A 137 14.64 -23.63 4.28
CA VAL A 137 15.14 -22.33 3.85
C VAL A 137 16.56 -22.47 3.31
N THR A 138 16.84 -21.77 2.21
CA THR A 138 18.20 -21.50 1.74
C THR A 138 18.46 -20.00 1.83
N ILE A 139 19.50 -19.61 2.54
CA ILE A 139 20.05 -18.26 2.54
C ILE A 139 21.06 -18.18 1.39
N HIS A 140 20.71 -17.46 0.33
CA HIS A 140 21.53 -17.34 -0.87
C HIS A 140 22.70 -16.39 -0.67
N SER A 141 22.49 -15.29 0.06
CA SER A 141 23.54 -14.31 0.35
C SER A 141 23.62 -14.00 1.85
N LEU A 142 24.44 -14.77 2.58
CA LEU A 142 24.79 -14.46 3.97
C LEU A 142 25.50 -13.11 4.07
N LYS A 143 26.29 -12.75 3.05
CA LYS A 143 26.92 -11.44 2.94
C LYS A 143 25.90 -10.29 2.99
N SER A 144 24.88 -10.33 2.13
CA SER A 144 23.84 -9.29 2.10
C SER A 144 23.03 -9.23 3.39
N LEU A 145 22.73 -10.39 3.99
CA LEU A 145 22.08 -10.46 5.30
C LEU A 145 22.97 -9.81 6.38
N THR A 146 24.27 -10.09 6.35
CA THR A 146 25.25 -9.52 7.29
C THR A 146 25.31 -8.01 7.18
N GLU A 147 25.38 -7.47 5.96
CA GLU A 147 25.39 -6.02 5.71
C GLU A 147 24.10 -5.34 6.21
N GLN A 148 22.95 -5.99 6.06
CA GLN A 148 21.66 -5.49 6.55
C GLN A 148 21.53 -5.54 8.08
N ARG A 149 22.20 -6.47 8.75
CA ARG A 149 22.11 -6.72 10.20
C ARG A 149 23.32 -6.24 10.99
N GLN A 150 23.95 -5.16 10.52
CA GLN A 150 24.91 -4.43 11.34
C GLN A 150 24.17 -3.59 12.38
N PRO A 151 24.72 -3.33 13.58
CA PRO A 151 24.03 -2.63 14.66
C PRO A 151 23.42 -1.28 14.25
N LYS A 152 24.11 -0.51 13.41
CA LYS A 152 23.62 0.76 12.85
C LYS A 152 22.34 0.65 11.99
N ASN A 153 22.00 -0.55 11.54
CA ASN A 153 20.89 -0.83 10.63
C ASN A 153 19.74 -1.60 11.28
N ASP A 154 19.91 -2.17 12.50
CA ASP A 154 18.95 -3.10 13.10
C ASP A 154 17.51 -2.55 13.16
N GLY A 155 17.33 -1.26 13.44
CA GLY A 155 16.01 -0.61 13.46
C GLY A 155 15.33 -0.43 12.09
N ARG A 156 16.05 -0.69 10.98
CA ARG A 156 15.57 -0.48 9.60
C ARG A 156 15.63 -1.73 8.74
N ALA A 157 16.17 -2.81 9.27
CA ALA A 157 16.51 -3.98 8.48
C ALA A 157 15.27 -4.86 8.24
N LYS A 158 15.11 -5.37 7.01
CA LYS A 158 13.95 -6.21 6.63
C LYS A 158 13.98 -7.55 7.36
N SER A 159 12.86 -8.05 7.85
CA SER A 159 12.76 -9.33 8.56
C SER A 159 12.87 -10.54 7.61
N LEU A 160 14.00 -10.68 6.89
CA LEU A 160 14.23 -11.69 5.86
C LEU A 160 14.05 -13.12 6.38
N LEU A 161 14.73 -13.50 7.46
CA LEU A 161 14.66 -14.88 7.95
C LEU A 161 13.27 -15.19 8.55
N LEU A 162 12.63 -14.19 9.18
CA LEU A 162 11.25 -14.30 9.62
C LEU A 162 10.29 -14.54 8.44
N HIS A 163 10.45 -13.83 7.33
CA HIS A 163 9.66 -14.02 6.12
C HIS A 163 9.78 -15.47 5.61
N GLU A 164 11.00 -15.97 5.43
CA GLU A 164 11.21 -17.34 4.91
C GLU A 164 10.73 -18.42 5.89
N PHE A 165 10.89 -18.20 7.19
CA PHE A 165 10.35 -19.12 8.19
C PHE A 165 8.84 -19.04 8.33
N ALA A 166 8.20 -17.90 8.02
CA ALA A 166 6.76 -17.84 7.92
C ALA A 166 6.26 -18.74 6.78
N HIS A 167 6.96 -18.82 5.64
CA HIS A 167 6.64 -19.82 4.61
C HIS A 167 6.74 -21.26 5.13
N ALA A 168 7.79 -21.59 5.88
CA ALA A 168 7.95 -22.92 6.47
C ALA A 168 6.82 -23.26 7.47
N VAL A 169 6.41 -22.31 8.31
CA VAL A 169 5.27 -22.48 9.21
C VAL A 169 3.97 -22.63 8.43
N HIS A 170 3.76 -21.83 7.39
CA HIS A 170 2.59 -21.93 6.52
C HIS A 170 2.49 -23.32 5.89
N ASP A 171 3.56 -23.84 5.29
CA ASP A 171 3.58 -25.16 4.65
C ASP A 171 3.37 -26.28 5.67
N GLN A 172 4.18 -26.31 6.74
CA GLN A 172 4.32 -27.50 7.57
C GLN A 172 3.42 -27.52 8.80
N LEU A 173 2.91 -26.37 9.24
CA LEU A 173 2.03 -26.28 10.40
C LEU A 173 0.56 -26.12 10.01
N PHE A 174 0.29 -25.32 8.98
CA PHE A 174 -1.08 -24.96 8.58
C PHE A 174 -1.49 -25.56 7.23
N GLY A 175 -0.54 -25.78 6.33
CA GLY A 175 -0.75 -26.09 4.93
C GLY A 175 -1.04 -24.83 4.10
N PHE A 176 -0.49 -24.77 2.88
CA PHE A 176 -0.69 -23.63 1.96
C PHE A 176 -2.16 -23.40 1.54
N ASP A 177 -3.02 -24.42 1.70
CA ASP A 177 -4.46 -24.32 1.43
C ASP A 177 -5.30 -23.95 2.66
N HIS A 178 -4.68 -23.44 3.72
CA HIS A 178 -5.40 -23.02 4.92
C HIS A 178 -6.51 -22.00 4.60
N ALA A 179 -7.77 -22.40 4.85
CA ALA A 179 -8.94 -21.66 4.39
C ALA A 179 -9.01 -20.22 4.92
N GLY A 180 -8.58 -19.99 6.17
CA GLY A 180 -8.56 -18.66 6.77
C GLY A 180 -7.54 -17.70 6.14
N ILE A 181 -6.39 -18.23 5.69
CA ILE A 181 -5.35 -17.43 5.03
C ILE A 181 -5.82 -17.07 3.62
N ARG A 182 -6.38 -18.06 2.89
CA ARG A 182 -6.97 -17.83 1.57
C ARG A 182 -8.06 -16.75 1.61
N ALA A 183 -9.00 -16.86 2.54
CA ALA A 183 -10.10 -15.90 2.65
C ALA A 183 -9.60 -14.48 3.00
N ALA A 184 -8.59 -14.36 3.86
CA ALA A 184 -7.97 -13.08 4.19
C ALA A 184 -7.28 -12.45 2.96
N TYR A 185 -6.50 -13.24 2.22
CA TYR A 185 -5.86 -12.78 0.98
C TYR A 185 -6.88 -12.31 -0.06
N GLU A 186 -7.87 -13.16 -0.37
CA GLU A 186 -8.92 -12.86 -1.35
C GLU A 186 -9.62 -11.56 -0.99
N GLN A 187 -10.07 -11.42 0.26
CA GLN A 187 -10.74 -10.22 0.73
C GLN A 187 -9.85 -8.97 0.64
N ALA A 188 -8.57 -9.09 1.02
CA ALA A 188 -7.65 -7.96 0.99
C ALA A 188 -7.39 -7.47 -0.43
N MET A 189 -7.24 -8.38 -1.40
CA MET A 189 -7.06 -8.03 -2.81
C MET A 189 -8.37 -7.50 -3.44
N GLU A 190 -9.51 -8.12 -3.13
CA GLU A 190 -10.84 -7.66 -3.56
C GLU A 190 -11.10 -6.21 -3.13
N ARG A 191 -10.72 -5.88 -1.89
CA ARG A 191 -10.82 -4.54 -1.31
C ARG A 191 -9.69 -3.60 -1.71
N ARG A 192 -8.71 -4.08 -2.49
CA ARG A 192 -7.52 -3.34 -2.91
C ARG A 192 -6.77 -2.70 -1.73
N LEU A 193 -6.67 -3.43 -0.62
CA LEU A 193 -5.95 -2.94 0.56
C LEU A 193 -4.44 -2.83 0.29
N TYR A 194 -3.94 -3.57 -0.68
CA TYR A 194 -2.53 -3.65 -1.04
C TYR A 194 -2.35 -3.35 -2.52
N GLU A 195 -1.35 -2.53 -2.87
CA GLU A 195 -1.03 -2.26 -4.28
C GLU A 195 -0.52 -3.53 -4.96
N LYS A 196 -0.74 -3.63 -6.28
CA LYS A 196 -0.20 -4.74 -7.09
C LYS A 196 1.32 -4.87 -6.96
N ASP A 197 2.01 -3.74 -6.78
CA ASP A 197 3.47 -3.72 -6.63
C ASP A 197 3.94 -4.20 -5.25
N PHE A 198 3.05 -4.28 -4.26
CA PHE A 198 3.41 -4.80 -2.96
C PHE A 198 3.56 -6.33 -3.02
N TYR A 199 4.69 -6.85 -2.53
CA TYR A 199 5.03 -8.27 -2.50
C TYR A 199 3.92 -9.17 -1.93
N ALA A 200 3.21 -8.72 -0.89
CA ALA A 200 2.07 -9.45 -0.33
C ALA A 200 0.91 -9.66 -1.32
N ALA A 201 0.80 -8.87 -2.39
CA ALA A 201 -0.22 -9.03 -3.42
C ALA A 201 0.07 -10.18 -4.40
N THR A 202 1.29 -10.73 -4.39
CA THR A 202 1.72 -11.72 -5.39
C THR A 202 0.92 -13.02 -5.32
N ASN A 203 0.82 -13.62 -4.14
CA ASN A 203 0.05 -14.84 -3.89
C ASN A 203 -0.21 -15.01 -2.38
N ARG A 204 -0.97 -16.05 -2.02
CA ARG A 204 -1.35 -16.34 -0.62
C ARG A 204 -0.16 -16.62 0.30
N MET A 205 0.92 -17.18 -0.23
CA MET A 205 2.12 -17.51 0.55
C MET A 205 2.87 -16.22 0.90
N GLU A 206 3.14 -15.37 -0.08
CA GLU A 206 3.82 -14.07 0.16
C GLU A 206 2.98 -13.15 1.03
N PHE A 207 1.66 -13.18 0.85
CA PHE A 207 0.73 -12.50 1.74
C PHE A 207 0.90 -12.94 3.19
N PHE A 208 0.85 -14.24 3.45
CA PHE A 208 1.01 -14.74 4.81
C PHE A 208 2.37 -14.37 5.40
N ALA A 209 3.46 -14.50 4.62
CA ALA A 209 4.81 -14.21 5.09
C ALA A 209 5.02 -12.72 5.39
N GLU A 210 4.69 -11.83 4.45
CA GLU A 210 4.82 -10.38 4.65
C GLU A 210 3.94 -9.88 5.81
N LEU A 211 2.66 -10.24 5.85
CA LEU A 211 1.79 -9.76 6.91
C LEU A 211 2.11 -10.40 8.27
N SER A 212 2.74 -11.58 8.30
CA SER A 212 3.34 -12.12 9.54
C SER A 212 4.51 -11.27 10.02
N CYS A 213 5.35 -10.73 9.12
CA CYS A 213 6.38 -9.76 9.50
C CYS A 213 5.78 -8.51 10.12
N ALA A 214 4.75 -7.89 9.52
CA ALA A 214 4.07 -6.76 10.15
C ALA A 214 3.44 -7.13 11.51
N TYR A 215 2.90 -8.33 11.66
CA TYR A 215 2.20 -8.75 12.87
C TYR A 215 3.13 -9.09 14.05
N LEU A 216 4.27 -9.73 13.76
CA LEU A 216 5.25 -10.21 14.74
C LEU A 216 6.39 -9.22 15.00
N ASP A 217 6.74 -8.42 13.99
CA ASP A 217 7.88 -7.51 13.96
C ASP A 217 7.50 -6.23 13.16
N GLN A 218 8.14 -6.00 12.00
CA GLN A 218 7.90 -4.86 11.14
C GLN A 218 8.04 -5.12 9.63
N LEU A 219 7.41 -4.27 8.83
CA LEU A 219 7.55 -4.11 7.39
C LEU A 219 8.11 -2.72 7.06
N HIS A 220 8.75 -2.62 5.89
CA HIS A 220 9.33 -1.39 5.38
C HIS A 220 8.33 -0.54 4.56
N HIS A 221 7.09 -1.00 4.45
CA HIS A 221 5.98 -0.33 3.78
C HIS A 221 4.72 -0.50 4.63
N TYR A 222 3.72 0.35 4.40
CA TYR A 222 2.48 0.33 5.17
C TYR A 222 1.63 -0.91 4.82
N PRO A 223 1.02 -1.60 5.80
CA PRO A 223 1.12 -1.39 7.24
C PRO A 223 2.46 -1.89 7.79
N HIS A 224 3.21 -1.03 8.48
CA HIS A 224 4.56 -1.31 8.94
C HIS A 224 4.58 -2.24 10.13
N ASN A 225 3.54 -2.25 10.96
CA ASN A 225 3.54 -3.03 12.19
C ASN A 225 2.14 -3.50 12.55
N ARG A 226 2.07 -4.23 13.67
CA ARG A 226 0.86 -4.83 14.20
C ARG A 226 -0.29 -3.84 14.40
N ALA A 227 0.02 -2.63 14.90
CA ALA A 227 -0.99 -1.62 15.19
C ALA A 227 -1.58 -1.02 13.90
N GLU A 228 -0.72 -0.72 12.93
CA GLU A 228 -1.16 -0.25 11.61
C GLU A 228 -1.93 -1.34 10.85
N LEU A 229 -1.46 -2.60 10.92
CA LEU A 229 -2.16 -3.73 10.32
C LEU A 229 -3.57 -3.88 10.89
N LYS A 230 -3.74 -3.73 12.21
CA LYS A 230 -5.06 -3.77 12.86
C LYS A 230 -6.02 -2.69 12.35
N LYS A 231 -5.50 -1.50 12.03
CA LYS A 231 -6.30 -0.39 11.47
C LYS A 231 -6.60 -0.61 9.98
N HIS A 232 -5.59 -1.03 9.21
CA HIS A 232 -5.64 -1.13 7.75
C HIS A 232 -6.38 -2.37 7.26
N ASP A 233 -6.03 -3.53 7.81
CA ASP A 233 -6.61 -4.82 7.47
C ASP A 233 -6.99 -5.59 8.76
N PRO A 234 -8.10 -5.19 9.40
CA PRO A 234 -8.54 -5.80 10.66
C PRO A 234 -8.91 -7.28 10.52
N VAL A 235 -9.21 -7.78 9.31
CA VAL A 235 -9.53 -9.19 9.10
C VAL A 235 -8.25 -10.01 9.07
N THR A 236 -7.26 -9.60 8.29
CA THR A 236 -5.94 -10.25 8.28
C THR A 236 -5.29 -10.19 9.66
N PHE A 237 -5.40 -9.07 10.36
CA PHE A 237 -4.95 -8.96 11.75
C PHE A 237 -5.53 -10.07 12.65
N LYS A 238 -6.86 -10.29 12.59
CA LYS A 238 -7.52 -11.32 13.40
C LYS A 238 -7.12 -12.73 12.99
N THR A 239 -6.97 -12.98 11.69
CA THR A 239 -6.49 -14.27 11.17
C THR A 239 -5.10 -14.58 11.72
N LEU A 240 -4.16 -13.63 11.62
CA LEU A 240 -2.81 -13.78 12.15
C LEU A 240 -2.79 -13.90 13.67
N GLU A 241 -3.71 -13.23 14.37
CA GLU A 241 -3.86 -13.37 15.83
C GLU A 241 -4.27 -14.76 16.27
N SER A 242 -5.13 -15.42 15.50
CA SER A 242 -5.44 -16.81 15.75
C SER A 242 -4.27 -17.75 15.42
N LEU A 243 -3.57 -17.51 14.31
CA LEU A 243 -2.52 -18.41 13.82
C LEU A 243 -1.24 -18.35 14.65
N TRP A 244 -0.86 -17.15 15.09
CA TRP A 244 0.31 -16.90 15.91
C TRP A 244 -0.02 -16.86 17.41
N ALA A 245 -1.14 -17.44 17.84
CA ALA A 245 -1.49 -17.53 19.25
C ALA A 245 -0.34 -18.16 20.07
N GLY A 246 0.02 -17.51 21.19
CA GLY A 246 1.15 -17.92 22.03
C GLY A 246 2.52 -17.38 21.59
N ALA A 247 2.59 -16.60 20.51
CA ALA A 247 3.73 -15.74 20.20
C ALA A 247 3.87 -14.62 21.24
N ALA A 248 5.10 -14.17 21.53
CA ALA A 248 5.28 -13.00 22.39
C ALA A 248 4.98 -11.73 21.58
N THR A 249 3.73 -11.28 21.60
CA THR A 249 3.26 -10.15 20.77
C THR A 249 3.67 -8.76 21.30
N LYS A 250 4.88 -8.62 21.84
CA LYS A 250 5.34 -7.42 22.56
C LYS A 250 6.50 -6.68 21.90
N VAL A 251 6.77 -6.88 20.61
CA VAL A 251 7.68 -5.98 19.90
C VAL A 251 6.88 -4.75 19.47
N THR A 252 7.03 -3.65 20.22
CA THR A 252 6.51 -2.35 19.80
C THR A 252 7.61 -1.70 18.99
N VAL A 253 7.61 -1.91 17.67
CA VAL A 253 8.51 -1.16 16.79
C VAL A 253 7.84 0.15 16.44
N GLU A 254 8.49 1.27 16.76
CA GLU A 254 8.03 2.58 16.33
C GLU A 254 7.94 2.58 14.79
N PRO A 255 6.79 2.95 14.19
CA PRO A 255 6.72 3.09 12.75
C PRO A 255 7.88 3.93 12.21
N LEU A 256 8.38 3.60 11.03
CA LEU A 256 9.42 4.37 10.31
C LEU A 256 9.08 5.87 10.19
N TYR A 257 7.81 6.23 10.36
CA TYR A 257 7.24 7.59 10.30
C TYR A 257 6.62 8.08 11.62
N ALA A 258 6.79 7.34 12.72
CA ALA A 258 6.22 7.65 14.03
C ALA A 258 7.16 8.42 14.96
N GLU A 259 8.37 8.76 14.50
CA GLU A 259 9.08 9.85 15.16
C GLU A 259 8.12 11.04 15.18
N LYS A 260 7.67 11.44 16.37
CA LYS A 260 7.05 12.76 16.58
C LYS A 260 8.13 13.78 16.27
N ARG A 261 8.34 14.00 14.98
CA ARG A 261 9.32 14.95 14.50
C ARG A 261 8.84 16.32 14.87
N ASP A 262 9.81 17.17 15.15
CA ASP A 262 9.57 18.53 15.57
C ASP A 262 8.56 19.22 14.66
N THR A 263 7.51 19.75 15.30
CA THR A 263 6.46 20.56 14.69
C THR A 263 6.79 22.05 14.77
N ALA A 264 7.97 22.44 15.24
CA ALA A 264 8.49 23.81 15.15
C ALA A 264 8.90 24.15 13.70
N LEU A 265 7.91 24.09 12.80
CA LEU A 265 8.02 24.47 11.40
C LEU A 265 6.99 25.54 11.10
N ALA A 266 7.40 26.56 10.36
CA ALA A 266 6.58 27.64 9.87
C ALA A 266 6.48 27.63 8.34
N LEU A 267 5.29 27.90 7.83
CA LEU A 267 5.02 28.11 6.42
C LEU A 267 4.90 29.63 6.16
N PRO A 268 5.62 30.20 5.16
CA PRO A 268 6.46 29.52 4.16
C PRO A 268 7.94 29.33 4.52
N GLU A 269 8.42 29.84 5.66
CA GLU A 269 9.85 30.02 5.95
C GLU A 269 10.66 28.71 5.99
N ASP A 270 10.03 27.61 6.37
CA ASP A 270 10.66 26.30 6.57
C ASP A 270 10.31 25.29 5.47
N ILE A 271 9.54 25.69 4.46
CA ILE A 271 9.11 24.80 3.36
C ILE A 271 9.36 25.46 2.01
N LYS A 272 10.24 24.85 1.20
CA LYS A 272 10.49 25.25 -0.19
C LYS A 272 9.76 24.32 -1.14
N LEU A 273 8.76 24.83 -1.83
CA LEU A 273 7.97 24.08 -2.80
C LEU A 273 8.62 24.14 -4.20
N GLY A 274 8.67 23.00 -4.88
CA GLY A 274 9.00 22.92 -6.30
C GLY A 274 7.82 23.29 -7.20
N PRO A 275 8.03 23.33 -8.53
CA PRO A 275 6.98 23.65 -9.48
C PRO A 275 5.85 22.60 -9.45
N ALA A 276 4.63 23.06 -9.72
CA ALA A 276 3.49 22.18 -9.94
C ALA A 276 3.61 21.50 -11.31
N LEU A 277 3.40 20.18 -11.33
CA LEU A 277 3.44 19.35 -12.53
C LEU A 277 2.03 18.98 -13.00
N ALA A 278 1.11 18.70 -12.08
CA ALA A 278 -0.28 18.32 -12.37
C ALA A 278 -1.26 18.88 -11.33
N GLY A 279 -2.55 18.86 -11.70
CA GLY A 279 -3.64 19.31 -10.84
C GLY A 279 -3.76 20.84 -10.74
N PRO A 280 -4.55 21.35 -9.78
CA PRO A 280 -4.70 22.78 -9.58
C PRO A 280 -3.37 23.44 -9.20
N LYS A 281 -3.17 24.67 -9.66
CA LYS A 281 -2.04 25.50 -9.23
C LYS A 281 -2.18 25.81 -7.74
N PRO A 282 -1.11 25.66 -6.92
CA PRO A 282 -1.11 26.13 -5.55
C PRO A 282 -1.48 27.63 -5.47
N PRO A 283 -2.19 28.07 -4.41
CA PRO A 283 -2.39 29.49 -4.14
C PRO A 283 -1.05 30.24 -4.03
N ALA A 284 -1.03 31.50 -4.44
CA ALA A 284 0.16 32.35 -4.33
C ALA A 284 0.55 32.60 -2.86
N GLU A 285 -0.43 32.70 -1.98
CA GLU A 285 -0.24 32.81 -0.53
C GLU A 285 -0.87 31.62 0.17
N LEU A 286 -0.05 30.89 0.92
CA LEU A 286 -0.47 29.71 1.68
C LEU A 286 -0.89 30.04 3.11
N LYS A 287 -0.42 31.17 3.65
CA LYS A 287 -0.84 31.67 4.96
C LYS A 287 -2.31 32.06 4.90
N GLY A 288 -3.05 31.81 5.98
CA GLY A 288 -4.50 31.96 6.03
C GLY A 288 -5.29 30.74 5.56
N GLN A 289 -4.63 29.72 5.00
CA GLN A 289 -5.22 28.43 4.64
C GLN A 289 -4.74 27.34 5.60
N VAL A 290 -5.54 26.29 5.75
CA VAL A 290 -5.01 25.03 6.30
C VAL A 290 -4.28 24.31 5.18
N VAL A 291 -3.02 23.95 5.38
CA VAL A 291 -2.18 23.35 4.34
C VAL A 291 -1.74 21.96 4.74
N LEU A 292 -1.98 20.98 3.89
CA LEU A 292 -1.50 19.61 4.02
C LEU A 292 -0.44 19.36 2.94
N VAL A 293 0.81 19.14 3.34
CA VAL A 293 1.88 18.73 2.44
C VAL A 293 2.10 17.22 2.61
N GLY A 294 1.87 16.44 1.57
CA GLY A 294 2.00 14.98 1.61
C GLY A 294 3.02 14.44 0.60
N PHE A 295 4.07 13.84 1.11
CA PHE A 295 5.20 13.32 0.36
C PHE A 295 4.88 11.93 -0.18
N TRP A 296 5.06 11.72 -1.49
CA TRP A 296 4.68 10.47 -2.15
C TRP A 296 5.72 10.00 -3.18
N GLY A 297 5.58 8.74 -3.57
CA GLY A 297 6.44 8.07 -4.55
C GLY A 297 6.81 6.66 -4.12
N GLY A 298 7.41 5.87 -5.01
CA GLY A 298 7.83 4.50 -4.72
C GLY A 298 6.65 3.63 -4.23
N ALA A 299 6.81 2.96 -3.09
CA ALA A 299 5.77 2.13 -2.48
C ALA A 299 4.56 2.92 -1.93
N HIS A 300 4.63 4.26 -1.89
CA HIS A 300 3.61 5.14 -1.29
C HIS A 300 2.82 5.94 -2.33
N THR A 301 2.67 5.44 -3.56
CA THR A 301 1.81 6.10 -4.58
C THR A 301 0.35 6.22 -4.13
N ASN A 302 -0.14 5.30 -3.31
CA ASN A 302 -1.50 5.35 -2.75
C ASN A 302 -1.77 6.48 -1.77
N VAL A 303 -0.72 7.11 -1.25
CA VAL A 303 -0.87 8.33 -0.45
C VAL A 303 -1.62 9.39 -1.25
N LEU A 304 -1.40 9.48 -2.57
CA LEU A 304 -2.14 10.40 -3.45
C LEU A 304 -3.66 10.22 -3.36
N ASN A 305 -4.16 8.98 -3.42
CA ASN A 305 -5.61 8.72 -3.34
C ASN A 305 -6.20 9.23 -2.02
N ARG A 306 -5.45 9.09 -0.92
CA ARG A 306 -5.86 9.56 0.39
C ARG A 306 -5.88 11.08 0.47
N LEU A 307 -4.84 11.72 -0.06
CA LEU A 307 -4.71 13.16 -0.11
C LEU A 307 -5.79 13.80 -1.01
N ASP A 308 -6.11 13.19 -2.15
CA ASP A 308 -7.23 13.60 -3.02
C ASP A 308 -8.58 13.53 -2.31
N ARG A 309 -8.81 12.45 -1.54
CA ARG A 309 -10.03 12.29 -0.75
C ARG A 309 -10.17 13.41 0.28
N LEU A 310 -9.09 13.75 1.00
CA LEU A 310 -9.10 14.85 1.97
C LEU A 310 -9.34 16.20 1.27
N GLN A 311 -8.71 16.45 0.13
CA GLN A 311 -8.97 17.66 -0.67
C GLN A 311 -10.43 17.73 -1.14
N GLY A 312 -11.02 16.61 -1.58
CA GLY A 312 -12.41 16.53 -2.00
C GLY A 312 -13.41 16.73 -0.86
N GLU A 313 -13.05 16.32 0.36
CA GLU A 313 -13.86 16.49 1.58
C GLU A 313 -13.77 17.92 2.15
N LEU A 314 -12.56 18.48 2.20
CA LEU A 314 -12.25 19.67 3.00
C LEU A 314 -11.85 20.91 2.19
N GLY A 315 -11.63 20.77 0.88
CA GLY A 315 -11.15 21.87 0.03
C GLY A 315 -12.07 23.09 0.01
N GLU A 316 -13.39 22.87 -0.06
CA GLU A 316 -14.40 23.94 0.00
C GLU A 316 -14.45 24.65 1.36
N TYR A 317 -13.82 24.07 2.40
CA TYR A 317 -13.70 24.63 3.74
C TYR A 317 -12.34 25.27 4.03
N GLY A 318 -11.46 25.40 3.02
CA GLY A 318 -10.17 26.08 3.15
C GLY A 318 -8.95 25.16 3.33
N LEU A 319 -9.08 23.87 3.00
CA LEU A 319 -7.93 22.98 2.89
C LEU A 319 -7.24 23.13 1.52
N VAL A 320 -5.91 23.25 1.57
CA VAL A 320 -5.02 23.16 0.41
C VAL A 320 -4.11 21.94 0.57
N VAL A 321 -4.18 21.00 -0.36
CA VAL A 321 -3.33 19.80 -0.37
C VAL A 321 -2.26 19.91 -1.45
N LEU A 322 -1.00 19.78 -1.02
CA LEU A 322 0.20 19.84 -1.85
C LEU A 322 0.92 18.48 -1.82
N CYS A 323 1.24 17.92 -2.97
CA CYS A 323 1.74 16.56 -3.11
C CYS A 323 3.11 16.52 -3.78
N PRO A 324 4.20 16.89 -3.07
CA PRO A 324 5.56 16.76 -3.60
C PRO A 324 5.98 15.31 -3.80
N HIS A 325 6.52 15.01 -4.98
CA HIS A 325 7.17 13.74 -5.26
C HIS A 325 8.55 13.69 -4.58
N THR A 326 8.96 12.53 -4.07
CA THR A 326 10.19 12.40 -3.26
C THR A 326 11.41 11.86 -3.99
N TYR A 327 11.19 11.17 -5.12
CA TYR A 327 12.27 10.55 -5.88
C TYR A 327 12.59 11.35 -7.16
N VAL A 328 13.82 11.25 -7.62
CA VAL A 328 14.20 11.73 -8.95
C VAL A 328 13.55 10.81 -9.98
N ARG A 329 12.60 11.35 -10.73
CA ARG A 329 11.85 10.65 -11.78
C ARG A 329 11.53 11.65 -12.89
N ASP A 330 11.29 11.13 -14.08
CA ASP A 330 10.81 11.93 -15.20
C ASP A 330 9.51 12.66 -14.84
N ASP A 331 9.45 13.96 -15.15
CA ASP A 331 8.34 14.84 -14.77
C ASP A 331 7.02 14.39 -15.42
N GLU A 332 7.06 13.82 -16.63
CA GLU A 332 5.87 13.35 -17.35
C GLU A 332 5.26 12.13 -16.67
N LEU A 333 6.10 11.19 -16.22
CA LEU A 333 5.64 10.02 -15.47
C LEU A 333 5.04 10.42 -14.11
N VAL A 334 5.59 11.44 -13.45
CA VAL A 334 5.05 11.97 -12.20
C VAL A 334 3.70 12.66 -12.45
N ARG A 335 3.59 13.41 -13.56
CA ARG A 335 2.37 14.08 -14.02
C ARG A 335 1.26 13.06 -14.29
N GLU A 336 1.54 12.01 -15.07
CA GLU A 336 0.59 10.94 -15.41
C GLU A 336 0.07 10.22 -14.16
N ASP A 337 0.96 9.84 -13.23
CA ASP A 337 0.56 9.21 -11.97
C ASP A 337 -0.31 10.15 -11.12
N GLY A 338 0.06 11.43 -11.08
CA GLY A 338 -0.69 12.48 -10.41
C GLY A 338 -2.12 12.64 -10.94
N GLU A 339 -2.27 12.84 -12.25
CA GLU A 339 -3.58 13.01 -12.90
C GLU A 339 -4.46 11.78 -12.76
N LYS A 340 -3.85 10.59 -12.83
CA LYS A 340 -4.56 9.31 -12.72
C LYS A 340 -5.09 9.06 -11.31
N ARG A 341 -4.35 9.44 -10.27
CA ARG A 341 -4.62 9.05 -8.86
C ARG A 341 -5.24 10.17 -8.03
N ALA A 342 -4.82 11.42 -8.26
CA ALA A 342 -5.22 12.54 -7.43
C ALA A 342 -5.48 13.81 -8.27
N PRO A 343 -6.55 13.82 -9.08
CA PRO A 343 -6.85 14.94 -9.97
C PRO A 343 -7.20 16.26 -9.23
N ARG A 344 -7.47 16.23 -7.92
CA ARG A 344 -7.89 17.42 -7.15
C ARG A 344 -6.76 18.13 -6.42
N VAL A 345 -5.57 17.55 -6.34
CA VAL A 345 -4.45 18.08 -5.53
C VAL A 345 -3.35 18.63 -6.41
N ALA A 346 -2.58 19.59 -5.89
CA ALA A 346 -1.42 20.09 -6.60
C ALA A 346 -0.26 19.09 -6.48
N VAL A 347 0.07 18.40 -7.57
CA VAL A 347 1.23 17.50 -7.62
C VAL A 347 2.46 18.32 -7.94
N LEU A 348 3.46 18.26 -7.07
CA LEU A 348 4.68 19.07 -7.17
C LEU A 348 5.87 18.19 -7.51
N LYS A 349 6.83 18.75 -8.26
CA LYS A 349 8.08 18.07 -8.59
C LYS A 349 8.87 17.62 -7.36
N ALA A 350 8.94 18.49 -6.35
CA ALA A 350 9.62 18.25 -5.09
C ALA A 350 9.14 19.26 -4.03
N ALA A 351 9.49 19.01 -2.77
CA ALA A 351 9.52 20.02 -1.72
C ALA A 351 10.66 19.72 -0.75
N PHE A 352 11.20 20.76 -0.12
CA PHE A 352 12.27 20.65 0.85
C PHE A 352 11.84 21.31 2.17
N VAL A 353 12.14 20.64 3.27
CA VAL A 353 11.76 21.03 4.64
C VAL A 353 13.02 21.38 5.40
N ARG A 354 12.99 22.46 6.17
CA ARG A 354 14.10 22.85 7.04
C ARG A 354 14.29 21.83 8.16
N GLU A 355 15.54 21.41 8.38
CA GLU A 355 15.95 20.60 9.52
C GLU A 355 17.16 21.27 10.20
N GLY A 356 17.03 21.55 11.50
CA GLY A 356 18.05 22.30 12.25
C GLY A 356 18.14 23.76 11.82
N THR A 357 19.33 24.35 11.91
CA THR A 357 19.52 25.81 11.77
C THR A 357 19.54 26.31 10.32
N SER A 358 19.82 25.46 9.33
CA SER A 358 20.02 25.93 7.94
C SER A 358 19.73 24.94 6.82
N ASP A 359 19.66 23.64 7.09
CA ASP A 359 19.62 22.63 6.03
C ASP A 359 18.19 22.38 5.54
N PHE A 360 18.01 22.27 4.23
CA PHE A 360 16.74 21.90 3.61
C PHE A 360 16.86 20.50 3.01
N LYS A 361 15.95 19.60 3.40
CA LYS A 361 15.97 18.20 2.94
C LYS A 361 14.61 17.75 2.43
N THR A 362 14.62 16.86 1.45
CA THR A 362 13.41 16.13 1.06
C THR A 362 12.95 15.26 2.24
N GLN A 363 11.65 14.99 2.30
CA GLN A 363 11.08 14.08 3.30
C GLN A 363 10.76 12.73 2.64
N PRO A 364 10.77 11.63 3.41
CA PRO A 364 10.48 10.31 2.85
C PRO A 364 9.04 10.22 2.35
N ALA A 365 8.80 9.41 1.32
CA ALA A 365 7.45 9.12 0.85
C ALA A 365 6.64 8.45 1.96
N GLY A 366 5.34 8.74 2.04
CA GLY A 366 4.49 8.30 3.17
C GLY A 366 4.45 9.31 4.33
N HIS A 367 5.21 10.40 4.26
CA HIS A 367 5.24 11.45 5.29
C HIS A 367 4.28 12.61 4.98
N VAL A 368 3.74 13.27 6.00
CA VAL A 368 2.90 14.47 5.89
C VAL A 368 3.30 15.57 6.87
N LEU A 369 2.94 16.79 6.51
CA LEU A 369 2.93 17.98 7.35
C LEU A 369 1.57 18.67 7.25
N VAL A 370 0.99 19.05 8.39
CA VAL A 370 -0.25 19.83 8.46
C VAL A 370 0.07 21.17 9.09
N PHE A 371 -0.33 22.26 8.43
CA PHE A 371 -0.18 23.62 8.91
C PHE A 371 -1.55 24.25 9.17
N ASP A 372 -1.67 24.98 10.28
CA ASP A 372 -2.84 25.81 10.56
C ASP A 372 -2.85 27.09 9.73
N THR A 373 -3.92 27.88 9.85
CA THR A 373 -4.08 29.15 9.12
C THR A 373 -3.04 30.21 9.49
N ALA A 374 -2.36 30.08 10.63
CA ALA A 374 -1.26 30.96 11.02
C ALA A 374 0.07 30.55 10.36
N GLY A 375 0.10 29.41 9.67
CA GLY A 375 1.30 28.83 9.07
C GLY A 375 2.11 27.97 10.04
N ARG A 376 1.58 27.61 11.21
CA ARG A 376 2.29 26.76 12.19
C ARG A 376 2.02 25.30 11.91
N CYS A 377 3.05 24.47 11.93
CA CYS A 377 2.87 23.03 11.82
C CYS A 377 2.17 22.48 13.08
N VAL A 378 1.00 21.87 12.88
CA VAL A 378 0.18 21.26 13.94
C VAL A 378 0.25 19.73 13.94
N HIS A 379 0.76 19.14 12.87
CA HIS A 379 1.01 17.70 12.78
C HIS A 379 2.11 17.39 11.78
N ARG A 380 2.98 16.44 12.14
CA ARG A 380 4.06 15.90 11.33
C ARG A 380 4.14 14.40 11.58
N GLY A 381 4.06 13.57 10.54
CA GLY A 381 4.07 12.12 10.71
C GLY A 381 3.60 11.34 9.48
N SER A 382 3.05 10.15 9.71
CA SER A 382 2.54 9.26 8.67
C SER A 382 1.33 9.83 7.94
N ALA A 383 1.33 9.75 6.62
CA ALA A 383 0.18 10.09 5.78
C ALA A 383 -1.07 9.26 6.11
N TYR A 384 -0.88 8.07 6.69
CA TYR A 384 -1.97 7.16 7.04
C TYR A 384 -2.69 7.55 8.35
N ASP A 385 -2.11 8.46 9.14
CA ASP A 385 -2.71 9.02 10.35
C ASP A 385 -3.15 10.49 10.18
N ALA A 386 -3.09 11.03 8.95
CA ALA A 386 -3.31 12.44 8.65
C ALA A 386 -4.78 12.91 8.77
N ASP A 387 -5.76 12.01 8.69
CA ASP A 387 -7.18 12.37 8.58
C ASP A 387 -7.67 13.22 9.76
N GLU A 388 -7.41 12.76 10.99
CA GLU A 388 -7.88 13.43 12.20
C GLU A 388 -7.21 14.81 12.39
N PRO A 389 -5.86 14.93 12.33
CA PRO A 389 -5.20 16.24 12.43
C PRO A 389 -5.64 17.25 11.36
N VAL A 390 -5.83 16.82 10.12
CA VAL A 390 -6.27 17.70 9.03
C VAL A 390 -7.71 18.17 9.26
N ARG A 391 -8.61 17.26 9.64
CA ARG A 391 -10.00 17.62 9.99
C ARG A 391 -10.06 18.54 11.19
N ALA A 392 -9.23 18.30 12.21
CA ALA A 392 -9.15 19.15 13.39
C ALA A 392 -8.65 20.57 13.06
N ALA A 393 -7.63 20.69 12.20
CA ALA A 393 -7.12 21.99 11.75
C ALA A 393 -8.19 22.79 10.97
N VAL A 394 -8.89 22.15 10.02
CA VAL A 394 -9.98 22.78 9.25
C VAL A 394 -11.16 23.13 10.16
N GLY A 395 -11.57 22.23 11.05
CA GLY A 395 -12.65 22.45 12.01
C GLY A 395 -12.35 23.62 12.96
N LYS A 396 -11.12 23.70 13.46
CA LYS A 396 -10.65 24.84 14.25
C LYS A 396 -10.73 26.14 13.44
N ALA A 397 -10.24 26.15 12.20
CA ALA A 397 -10.29 27.34 11.35
C ALA A 397 -11.73 27.83 11.10
N LEU A 398 -12.66 26.91 10.85
CA LEU A 398 -14.10 27.20 10.69
C LEU A 398 -14.69 27.79 11.97
N LEU A 399 -14.40 27.18 13.13
CA LEU A 399 -14.88 27.62 14.42
C LEU A 399 -14.34 29.01 14.75
N THR A 400 -13.02 29.23 14.65
CA THR A 400 -12.39 30.53 14.89
C THR A 400 -12.96 31.62 13.99
N THR A 401 -13.22 31.31 12.70
CA THR A 401 -13.88 32.26 11.80
C THR A 401 -15.28 32.66 12.30
N ALA A 402 -16.00 31.76 12.98
CA ALA A 402 -17.35 32.02 13.46
C ALA A 402 -17.40 32.72 14.82
N VAL A 403 -16.57 32.29 15.79
CA VAL A 403 -16.65 32.74 17.19
C VAL A 403 -15.44 33.55 17.68
N GLY A 404 -14.37 33.65 16.89
CA GLY A 404 -13.08 34.22 17.31
C GLY A 404 -12.16 33.19 17.96
N ASP A 405 -11.03 33.64 18.51
CA ASP A 405 -10.03 32.77 19.15
C ASP A 405 -10.51 32.20 20.51
N ASP A 406 -11.32 32.97 21.24
CA ASP A 406 -11.88 32.58 22.53
C ASP A 406 -13.21 31.83 22.35
N VAL A 407 -13.14 30.51 22.23
CA VAL A 407 -14.32 29.66 22.00
C VAL A 407 -15.28 29.72 23.20
N PRO A 408 -16.53 30.21 23.03
CA PRO A 408 -17.50 30.26 24.12
C PRO A 408 -17.87 28.87 24.64
N LYS A 409 -18.17 28.75 25.94
CA LYS A 409 -18.51 27.46 26.58
C LYS A 409 -19.63 26.70 25.86
N ALA A 410 -20.61 27.42 25.29
CA ALA A 410 -21.70 26.83 24.51
C ALA A 410 -21.22 26.04 23.27
N PHE A 411 -20.08 26.42 22.68
CA PHE A 411 -19.48 25.75 21.53
C PHE A 411 -18.54 24.60 21.89
N LYS A 412 -18.30 24.34 23.19
CA LYS A 412 -17.39 23.26 23.63
C LYS A 412 -17.70 21.90 22.97
N PRO A 413 -18.96 21.43 22.89
CA PRO A 413 -19.26 20.16 22.21
C PRO A 413 -18.89 20.14 20.72
N VAL A 414 -18.96 21.30 20.05
CA VAL A 414 -18.58 21.45 18.63
C VAL A 414 -17.06 21.48 18.50
N ALA A 415 -16.37 22.22 19.37
CA ALA A 415 -14.91 22.30 19.43
C ALA A 415 -14.29 20.93 19.72
N ASP A 416 -14.82 20.20 20.71
CA ASP A 416 -14.35 18.85 21.07
C ASP A 416 -14.58 17.86 19.90
N ALA A 417 -15.70 17.98 19.18
CA ALA A 417 -15.96 17.14 18.01
C ALA A 417 -14.98 17.43 16.87
N PHE A 418 -14.67 18.71 16.59
CA PHE A 418 -13.65 19.06 15.61
C PHE A 418 -12.26 18.59 16.03
N ALA A 419 -11.89 18.77 17.30
CA ALA A 419 -10.62 18.30 17.83
C ALA A 419 -10.45 16.78 17.68
N ALA A 420 -11.54 16.01 17.78
CA ALA A 420 -11.59 14.57 17.54
C ALA A 420 -11.73 14.18 16.05
N GLY A 421 -11.55 15.12 15.12
CA GLY A 421 -11.56 14.86 13.68
C GLY A 421 -12.94 14.63 13.08
N ALA A 422 -14.02 15.16 13.67
CA ALA A 422 -15.33 15.16 13.03
C ALA A 422 -15.33 16.01 11.75
N THR A 423 -16.05 15.56 10.73
CA THR A 423 -16.21 16.35 9.49
C THR A 423 -17.06 17.61 9.75
N PRO A 424 -16.92 18.68 8.95
CA PRO A 424 -17.75 19.88 9.05
C PRO A 424 -19.25 19.57 9.12
N VAL A 425 -19.75 18.66 8.28
CA VAL A 425 -21.18 18.32 8.26
C VAL A 425 -21.59 17.51 9.49
N ALA A 426 -20.71 16.66 10.03
CA ALA A 426 -21.01 15.80 11.18
C ALA A 426 -21.26 16.59 12.48
N VAL A 427 -20.83 17.85 12.57
CA VAL A 427 -21.08 18.70 13.75
C VAL A 427 -22.41 19.45 13.70
N ILE A 428 -23.11 19.47 12.55
CA ILE A 428 -24.39 20.18 12.40
C ILE A 428 -25.41 19.83 13.49
N PRO A 429 -25.64 18.55 13.88
CA PRO A 429 -26.57 18.22 14.95
C PRO A 429 -26.24 18.85 16.30
N LYS A 430 -24.95 19.12 16.57
CA LYS A 430 -24.49 19.81 17.78
C LYS A 430 -24.66 21.33 17.72
N LEU A 431 -24.76 21.90 16.51
CA LEU A 431 -25.02 23.32 16.28
C LEU A 431 -26.51 23.67 16.36
N ILE A 432 -27.41 22.74 16.02
CA ILE A 432 -28.86 22.98 15.99
C ILE A 432 -29.39 23.62 17.27
N PRO A 433 -29.08 23.14 18.49
CA PRO A 433 -29.58 23.76 19.72
C PRO A 433 -29.10 25.21 19.92
N LEU A 434 -27.93 25.56 19.37
CA LEU A 434 -27.36 26.91 19.49
C LEU A 434 -28.02 27.92 18.54
N LEU A 435 -28.63 27.45 17.45
CA LEU A 435 -29.36 28.30 16.50
C LEU A 435 -30.61 28.95 17.10
N THR A 436 -31.13 28.39 18.20
CA THR A 436 -32.27 28.91 18.94
C THR A 436 -31.89 29.39 20.35
N SER A 437 -30.60 29.64 20.59
CA SER A 437 -30.11 30.16 21.88
C SER A 437 -30.79 31.48 22.22
N ALA A 438 -31.12 31.66 23.51
CA ALA A 438 -31.59 32.94 24.05
C ALA A 438 -30.47 34.00 24.10
N ASP A 439 -29.21 33.57 24.14
CA ASP A 439 -28.05 34.45 23.99
C ASP A 439 -27.82 34.78 22.49
N GLU A 440 -28.04 36.03 22.12
CA GLU A 440 -27.97 36.49 20.73
C GLU A 440 -26.55 36.39 20.14
N ALA A 441 -25.49 36.53 20.96
CA ALA A 441 -24.12 36.35 20.49
C ALA A 441 -23.85 34.89 20.08
N THR A 442 -24.23 33.94 20.93
CA THR A 442 -24.17 32.49 20.63
C THR A 442 -25.00 32.15 19.41
N LYS A 443 -26.24 32.64 19.33
CA LYS A 443 -27.14 32.40 18.19
C LYS A 443 -26.57 32.93 16.88
N THR A 444 -26.04 34.15 16.88
CA THR A 444 -25.42 34.77 15.71
C THR A 444 -24.20 34.00 15.24
N ALA A 445 -23.29 33.63 16.16
CA ALA A 445 -22.10 32.88 15.81
C ALA A 445 -22.42 31.44 15.36
N ALA A 446 -23.43 30.80 15.96
CA ALA A 446 -23.89 29.48 15.57
C ALA A 446 -24.47 29.49 14.16
N LYS A 447 -25.26 30.53 13.83
CA LYS A 447 -25.78 30.74 12.49
C LYS A 447 -24.66 30.96 11.48
N LYS A 448 -23.66 31.78 11.81
CA LYS A 448 -22.49 32.01 10.95
C LYS A 448 -21.74 30.71 10.64
N LEU A 449 -21.48 29.88 11.65
CA LEU A 449 -20.82 28.58 11.48
C LEU A 449 -21.67 27.60 10.68
N HIS A 450 -22.95 27.48 11.03
CA HIS A 450 -23.91 26.62 10.32
C HIS A 450 -23.99 26.97 8.83
N ASP A 451 -24.18 28.24 8.51
CA ASP A 451 -24.34 28.69 7.13
C ASP A 451 -23.05 28.46 6.33
N ARG A 452 -21.87 28.65 6.95
CA ARG A 452 -20.57 28.34 6.33
C ARG A 452 -20.41 26.84 6.03
N ILE A 453 -20.82 25.97 6.94
CA ILE A 453 -20.75 24.51 6.75
C ILE A 453 -21.74 24.06 5.67
N MET A 454 -22.94 24.64 5.64
CA MET A 454 -23.99 24.25 4.69
C MET A 454 -23.79 24.81 3.28
N ALA A 455 -23.05 25.92 3.13
CA ALA A 455 -22.92 26.65 1.86
C ALA A 455 -22.43 25.80 0.67
N PRO A 456 -21.39 24.95 0.78
CA PRO A 456 -20.94 24.14 -0.35
C PRO A 456 -22.03 23.17 -0.84
N GLY A 457 -22.69 22.49 0.09
CA GLY A 457 -23.80 21.58 -0.23
C GLY A 457 -24.98 22.33 -0.86
N GLN A 458 -25.34 23.49 -0.30
CA GLN A 458 -26.43 24.32 -0.79
C GLN A 458 -26.17 24.80 -2.23
N LYS A 459 -24.95 25.26 -2.54
CA LYS A 459 -24.55 25.67 -3.90
C LYS A 459 -24.70 24.52 -4.91
N VAL A 460 -24.26 23.32 -4.55
CA VAL A 460 -24.39 22.13 -5.42
C VAL A 460 -25.86 21.78 -5.63
N PHE A 461 -26.66 21.80 -4.56
CA PHE A 461 -28.10 21.52 -4.63
C PHE A 461 -28.85 22.55 -5.50
N ASP A 462 -28.55 23.83 -5.34
CA ASP A 462 -29.21 24.88 -6.13
C ASP A 462 -28.85 24.77 -7.62
N GLY A 463 -27.60 24.46 -7.93
CA GLY A 463 -27.17 24.13 -9.29
C GLY A 463 -27.91 22.92 -9.86
N ALA A 464 -28.01 21.83 -9.10
CA ALA A 464 -28.77 20.64 -9.49
C ALA A 464 -30.26 20.94 -9.71
N ARG A 465 -30.86 21.77 -8.86
CA ARG A 465 -32.26 22.17 -8.99
C ARG A 465 -32.48 23.03 -10.25
N ALA A 466 -31.57 23.97 -10.54
CA ALA A 466 -31.65 24.82 -11.73
C ALA A 466 -31.44 24.01 -13.02
N GLY A 467 -30.51 23.04 -13.00
CA GLY A 467 -30.20 22.16 -14.12
C GLY A 467 -31.22 21.05 -14.38
N ALA A 468 -32.20 20.84 -13.51
CA ALA A 468 -33.08 19.66 -13.52
C ALA A 468 -33.81 19.42 -14.86
N LYS A 469 -34.02 20.46 -15.67
CA LYS A 469 -34.63 20.36 -17.01
C LYS A 469 -33.63 20.33 -18.16
N THR A 470 -32.46 20.95 -18.00
CA THR A 470 -31.47 21.13 -19.07
C THR A 470 -30.38 20.06 -19.06
N ASP A 471 -30.03 19.57 -17.88
CA ASP A 471 -29.14 18.44 -17.64
C ASP A 471 -29.70 17.58 -16.48
N PRO A 472 -30.75 16.77 -16.72
CA PRO A 472 -31.36 15.94 -15.69
C PRO A 472 -30.40 14.93 -15.07
N LEU A 473 -29.47 14.37 -15.87
CA LEU A 473 -28.49 13.40 -15.41
C LEU A 473 -27.43 14.05 -14.50
N GLY A 474 -26.81 15.14 -14.92
CA GLY A 474 -25.86 15.87 -14.08
C GLY A 474 -26.51 16.37 -12.79
N SER A 475 -27.76 16.82 -12.88
CA SER A 475 -28.56 17.22 -11.71
C SER A 475 -28.83 16.06 -10.76
N PHE A 476 -29.13 14.86 -11.29
CA PHE A 476 -29.31 13.66 -10.49
C PHE A 476 -28.03 13.28 -9.77
N LEU A 477 -26.88 13.27 -10.46
CA LEU A 477 -25.57 12.94 -9.87
C LEU A 477 -25.16 13.94 -8.77
N ALA A 478 -25.41 15.23 -8.99
CA ALA A 478 -25.14 16.28 -8.00
C ALA A 478 -26.05 16.15 -6.77
N ALA A 479 -27.35 15.92 -6.98
CA ALA A 479 -28.30 15.69 -5.90
C ALA A 479 -27.98 14.40 -5.11
N GLU A 480 -27.47 13.36 -5.77
CA GLU A 480 -27.07 12.09 -5.14
C GLU A 480 -25.93 12.32 -4.16
N ARG A 481 -24.90 13.07 -4.59
CA ARG A 481 -23.80 13.47 -3.73
C ARG A 481 -24.28 14.29 -2.53
N VAL A 482 -25.13 15.29 -2.74
CA VAL A 482 -25.66 16.12 -1.63
C VAL A 482 -26.49 15.28 -0.66
N ALA A 483 -27.35 14.38 -1.16
CA ALA A 483 -28.16 13.51 -0.30
C ALA A 483 -27.30 12.60 0.58
N ALA A 484 -26.15 12.14 0.07
CA ALA A 484 -25.20 11.34 0.84
C ALA A 484 -24.39 12.18 1.83
N ASP A 485 -23.70 13.21 1.35
CA ASP A 485 -22.77 14.04 2.14
C ASP A 485 -23.50 14.85 3.23
N PHE A 486 -24.76 15.23 2.97
CA PHE A 486 -25.60 16.05 3.86
C PHE A 486 -26.81 15.30 4.45
N LYS A 487 -26.75 13.96 4.49
CA LYS A 487 -27.86 13.08 4.93
C LYS A 487 -28.47 13.48 6.29
N ALA A 488 -27.63 13.85 7.26
CA ALA A 488 -28.04 14.19 8.62
C ALA A 488 -28.38 15.69 8.82
N THR A 489 -28.69 16.40 7.73
CA THR A 489 -29.00 17.84 7.74
C THR A 489 -30.34 18.12 7.05
N PRO A 490 -30.92 19.33 7.18
CA PRO A 490 -32.12 19.72 6.44
C PRO A 490 -31.99 19.68 4.91
N LEU A 491 -30.77 19.65 4.37
CA LEU A 491 -30.53 19.60 2.92
C LEU A 491 -30.68 18.17 2.35
N GLY A 492 -30.37 17.14 3.15
CA GLY A 492 -30.45 15.73 2.73
C GLY A 492 -31.83 15.31 2.21
N PRO A 493 -32.94 15.59 2.95
CA PRO A 493 -34.29 15.31 2.49
C PRO A 493 -34.67 16.08 1.21
N LYS A 494 -34.23 17.34 1.07
CA LYS A 494 -34.49 18.15 -0.13
C LYS A 494 -33.80 17.56 -1.37
N ALA A 495 -32.54 17.15 -1.23
CA ALA A 495 -31.81 16.46 -2.27
C ALA A 495 -32.46 15.12 -2.64
N THR A 496 -32.91 14.35 -1.64
CA THR A 496 -33.62 13.08 -1.85
C THR A 496 -34.93 13.28 -2.62
N ALA A 497 -35.70 14.33 -2.33
CA ALA A 497 -36.91 14.65 -3.09
C ALA A 497 -36.59 14.99 -4.56
N LEU A 498 -35.52 15.76 -4.81
CA LEU A 498 -35.06 16.05 -6.17
C LEU A 498 -34.65 14.77 -6.92
N LEU A 499 -33.96 13.84 -6.26
CA LEU A 499 -33.62 12.54 -6.85
C LEU A 499 -34.86 11.77 -7.30
N THR A 500 -35.88 11.67 -6.43
CA THR A 500 -37.13 10.98 -6.74
C THR A 500 -37.80 11.57 -7.99
N ASN A 501 -37.82 12.90 -8.10
CA ASN A 501 -38.40 13.60 -9.26
C ASN A 501 -37.60 13.34 -10.55
N LEU A 502 -36.28 13.27 -10.47
CA LEU A 502 -35.40 13.07 -11.63
C LEU A 502 -35.36 11.61 -12.12
N ARG A 503 -35.71 10.61 -11.29
CA ARG A 503 -35.68 9.18 -11.67
C ARG A 503 -36.54 8.82 -12.89
N GLY A 504 -37.60 9.58 -13.15
CA GLY A 504 -38.47 9.39 -14.32
C GLY A 504 -37.88 9.87 -15.64
N ASP A 505 -36.81 10.66 -15.60
CA ASP A 505 -36.14 11.14 -16.80
C ASP A 505 -35.46 10.00 -17.57
N LYS A 506 -35.48 10.06 -18.90
CA LYS A 506 -34.95 8.99 -19.76
C LYS A 506 -33.44 8.80 -19.59
N ALA A 507 -32.66 9.87 -19.47
CA ALA A 507 -31.22 9.79 -19.32
C ALA A 507 -30.85 9.23 -17.93
N VAL A 508 -31.55 9.67 -16.88
CA VAL A 508 -31.39 9.14 -15.52
C VAL A 508 -31.78 7.67 -15.45
N ALA A 509 -32.91 7.28 -16.03
CA ALA A 509 -33.36 5.88 -16.06
C ALA A 509 -32.38 4.99 -16.84
N ALA A 510 -31.79 5.49 -17.93
CA ALA A 510 -30.75 4.78 -18.68
C ALA A 510 -29.47 4.59 -17.84
N GLU A 511 -29.01 5.64 -17.14
CA GLU A 511 -27.87 5.55 -16.22
C GLU A 511 -28.12 4.54 -15.10
N LEU A 512 -29.29 4.55 -14.48
CA LEU A 512 -29.62 3.61 -13.40
C LEU A 512 -29.65 2.15 -13.87
N LYS A 513 -30.12 1.89 -15.09
CA LYS A 513 -30.05 0.55 -15.71
C LYS A 513 -28.60 0.15 -16.02
N ALA A 514 -27.81 1.08 -16.55
CA ALA A 514 -26.39 0.89 -16.81
C ALA A 514 -25.62 0.55 -15.52
N ARG A 515 -25.91 1.24 -14.40
CA ARG A 515 -25.31 0.96 -13.08
C ARG A 515 -25.57 -0.46 -12.59
N ALA A 516 -26.78 -0.99 -12.80
CA ALA A 516 -27.11 -2.37 -12.40
C ALA A 516 -26.25 -3.40 -13.16
N GLN A 517 -26.01 -3.17 -14.46
CA GLN A 517 -25.14 -4.01 -15.28
C GLN A 517 -23.67 -3.82 -14.95
N ALA A 518 -23.23 -2.58 -14.77
CA ALA A 518 -21.87 -2.24 -14.34
C ALA A 518 -21.53 -2.88 -12.99
N ALA A 519 -22.50 -2.99 -12.08
CA ALA A 519 -22.31 -3.67 -10.80
C ALA A 519 -22.01 -5.18 -10.96
N GLU A 520 -22.63 -5.86 -11.93
CA GLU A 520 -22.29 -7.27 -12.22
C GLU A 520 -20.91 -7.42 -12.87
N ILE A 521 -20.49 -6.45 -13.71
CA ILE A 521 -19.11 -6.38 -14.23
C ILE A 521 -18.13 -6.19 -13.08
N GLU A 522 -18.38 -5.22 -12.19
CA GLU A 522 -17.49 -4.94 -11.06
C GLU A 522 -17.44 -6.09 -10.06
N LYS A 523 -18.51 -6.85 -9.90
CA LYS A 523 -18.53 -8.09 -9.11
C LYS A 523 -17.62 -9.17 -9.72
N THR A 524 -17.67 -9.37 -11.04
CA THR A 524 -16.76 -10.28 -11.75
C THR A 524 -15.31 -9.80 -11.63
N ALA A 525 -15.07 -8.51 -11.87
CA ALA A 525 -13.75 -7.89 -11.73
C ALA A 525 -13.19 -8.03 -10.30
N THR A 526 -14.02 -7.80 -9.28
CA THR A 526 -13.64 -7.96 -7.87
C THR A 526 -13.17 -9.38 -7.58
N LYS A 527 -13.95 -10.39 -7.99
CA LYS A 527 -13.54 -11.80 -7.83
C LYS A 527 -12.21 -12.11 -8.50
N LEU A 528 -11.95 -11.53 -9.67
CA LEU A 528 -10.67 -11.66 -10.38
C LEU A 528 -9.52 -10.99 -9.62
N ARG A 529 -9.74 -9.86 -8.94
CA ARG A 529 -8.73 -9.24 -8.06
C ARG A 529 -8.35 -10.16 -6.91
N GLY A 530 -9.30 -10.90 -6.36
CA GLY A 530 -9.06 -11.90 -5.31
C GLY A 530 -8.21 -13.11 -5.74
N GLN A 531 -8.01 -13.34 -7.04
CA GLN A 531 -7.29 -14.52 -7.52
C GLN A 531 -5.77 -14.34 -7.43
N GLU A 532 -5.04 -15.42 -7.17
CA GLU A 532 -3.58 -15.43 -7.26
C GLU A 532 -3.09 -15.00 -8.64
N GLY A 533 -2.02 -14.20 -8.67
CA GLY A 533 -1.49 -13.65 -9.92
C GLY A 533 -2.22 -12.41 -10.43
N SER A 534 -3.27 -11.93 -9.75
CA SER A 534 -4.02 -10.72 -10.16
C SER A 534 -3.21 -9.41 -10.12
N PHE A 535 -2.01 -9.45 -9.52
CA PHE A 535 -1.03 -8.37 -9.58
C PHE A 535 -0.50 -8.14 -11.00
N ASP A 536 -0.41 -9.19 -11.81
CA ASP A 536 -0.11 -9.12 -13.24
C ASP A 536 -1.18 -9.88 -14.05
N PRO A 537 -2.36 -9.28 -14.22
CA PRO A 537 -3.46 -9.93 -14.91
C PRO A 537 -3.20 -10.06 -16.42
N ALA A 538 -2.17 -9.40 -16.97
CA ALA A 538 -1.79 -9.54 -18.37
C ALA A 538 -0.94 -10.80 -18.63
N ALA A 539 -0.40 -11.42 -17.58
CA ALA A 539 0.38 -12.65 -17.70
C ALA A 539 -0.42 -13.77 -18.38
N ALA A 540 0.24 -14.49 -19.30
CA ALA A 540 -0.38 -15.56 -20.09
C ALA A 540 -1.00 -16.66 -19.20
N GLU A 541 -0.35 -16.98 -18.08
CA GLU A 541 -0.85 -17.97 -17.12
C GLU A 541 -2.15 -17.53 -16.46
N PHE A 542 -2.25 -16.27 -16.04
CA PHE A 542 -3.46 -15.71 -15.43
C PHE A 542 -4.62 -15.70 -16.45
N GLN A 543 -4.35 -15.21 -17.67
CA GLN A 543 -5.32 -15.17 -18.77
C GLN A 543 -5.84 -16.57 -19.14
N ALA A 544 -4.96 -17.58 -19.18
CA ALA A 544 -5.34 -18.95 -19.45
C ALA A 544 -6.19 -19.54 -18.32
N LYS A 545 -5.76 -19.38 -17.07
CA LYS A 545 -6.43 -19.92 -15.88
C LYS A 545 -7.82 -19.33 -15.65
N HIS A 546 -8.00 -18.04 -15.94
CA HIS A 546 -9.24 -17.30 -15.66
C HIS A 546 -10.07 -16.99 -16.91
N ARG A 547 -9.78 -17.64 -18.04
CA ARG A 547 -10.47 -17.45 -19.32
C ARG A 547 -12.00 -17.40 -19.22
N PRO A 548 -12.69 -18.32 -18.49
CA PRO A 548 -14.16 -18.27 -18.41
C PRO A 548 -14.70 -16.96 -17.80
N ALA A 549 -14.08 -16.49 -16.72
CA ALA A 549 -14.47 -15.25 -16.04
C ALA A 549 -14.15 -14.01 -16.90
N LEU A 550 -13.02 -14.03 -17.62
CA LEU A 550 -12.64 -12.96 -18.55
C LEU A 550 -13.58 -12.89 -19.76
N THR A 551 -13.99 -14.03 -20.31
CA THR A 551 -15.01 -14.09 -21.36
C THR A 551 -16.35 -13.56 -20.85
N GLN A 552 -16.76 -13.95 -19.64
CA GLN A 552 -17.97 -13.41 -19.02
C GLN A 552 -17.89 -11.88 -18.88
N LEU A 553 -16.78 -11.36 -18.36
CA LEU A 553 -16.54 -9.92 -18.20
C LEU A 553 -16.65 -9.18 -19.54
N LYS A 554 -16.05 -9.74 -20.60
CA LYS A 554 -16.14 -9.21 -21.97
C LYS A 554 -17.57 -9.18 -22.49
N THR A 555 -18.31 -10.30 -22.37
CA THR A 555 -19.70 -10.37 -22.82
C THR A 555 -20.60 -9.38 -22.08
N GLN A 556 -20.43 -9.25 -20.76
CA GLN A 556 -21.17 -8.27 -19.95
C GLN A 556 -20.85 -6.83 -20.39
N LEU A 557 -19.57 -6.53 -20.64
CA LEU A 557 -19.14 -5.21 -21.10
C LEU A 557 -19.71 -4.85 -22.49
N ASP A 558 -19.67 -5.79 -23.43
CA ASP A 558 -20.20 -5.57 -24.79
C ASP A 558 -21.71 -5.35 -24.78
N GLN A 559 -22.43 -6.10 -23.93
CA GLN A 559 -23.85 -5.89 -23.72
C GLN A 559 -24.12 -4.49 -23.14
N LEU A 560 -23.36 -4.08 -22.13
CA LEU A 560 -23.49 -2.76 -21.50
C LEU A 560 -23.24 -1.64 -22.50
N ARG A 561 -22.18 -1.73 -23.32
CA ARG A 561 -21.89 -0.74 -24.39
C ARG A 561 -22.99 -0.65 -25.42
N LYS A 562 -23.53 -1.80 -25.85
CA LYS A 562 -24.61 -1.84 -26.83
C LYS A 562 -25.88 -1.17 -26.28
N GLN A 563 -26.18 -1.38 -25.00
CA GLN A 563 -27.43 -0.92 -24.39
C GLN A 563 -27.33 0.52 -23.84
N HIS A 564 -26.15 0.93 -23.36
CA HIS A 564 -25.92 2.17 -22.62
C HIS A 564 -24.57 2.83 -22.99
N PRO A 565 -24.29 3.14 -24.27
CA PRO A 565 -22.97 3.60 -24.71
C PRO A 565 -22.53 4.94 -24.09
N ASN A 566 -23.49 5.80 -23.74
CA ASN A 566 -23.22 7.16 -23.23
C ASN A 566 -23.40 7.27 -21.71
N ALA A 567 -23.65 6.17 -21.00
CA ALA A 567 -23.81 6.18 -19.55
C ALA A 567 -22.46 6.33 -18.85
N ARG A 568 -22.43 7.04 -17.73
CA ARG A 568 -21.22 7.19 -16.92
C ARG A 568 -20.79 5.84 -16.33
N ALA A 569 -21.76 5.03 -15.91
CA ALA A 569 -21.53 3.67 -15.42
C ALA A 569 -20.82 2.77 -16.45
N THR A 570 -21.00 3.03 -17.76
CA THR A 570 -20.30 2.30 -18.82
C THR A 570 -18.80 2.61 -18.80
N ALA A 571 -18.42 3.88 -18.64
CA ALA A 571 -17.01 4.28 -18.52
C ALA A 571 -16.35 3.67 -17.27
N ASP A 572 -17.07 3.63 -16.14
CA ASP A 572 -16.56 3.01 -14.91
C ASP A 572 -16.37 1.49 -15.08
N ALA A 573 -17.32 0.80 -15.73
CA ALA A 573 -17.21 -0.61 -16.07
C ALA A 573 -16.06 -0.91 -17.04
N GLU A 574 -15.81 -0.04 -18.02
CA GLU A 574 -14.65 -0.16 -18.90
C GLU A 574 -13.34 -0.08 -18.13
N LYS A 575 -13.24 0.86 -17.18
CA LYS A 575 -12.04 0.97 -16.34
C LYS A 575 -11.79 -0.32 -15.56
N ALA A 576 -12.83 -0.90 -14.98
CA ALA A 576 -12.74 -2.18 -14.26
C ALA A 576 -12.32 -3.33 -15.17
N ALA A 577 -12.86 -3.43 -16.39
CA ALA A 577 -12.52 -4.47 -17.36
C ALA A 577 -11.09 -4.34 -17.90
N ARG A 578 -10.65 -3.10 -18.17
CA ARG A 578 -9.29 -2.80 -18.66
C ARG A 578 -8.21 -3.26 -17.69
N GLU A 579 -8.48 -3.34 -16.39
CA GLU A 579 -7.56 -3.90 -15.40
C GLU A 579 -7.10 -5.32 -15.75
N PHE A 580 -7.92 -6.06 -16.51
CA PHE A 580 -7.67 -7.45 -16.89
C PHE A 580 -7.39 -7.63 -18.39
N GLY A 581 -7.06 -6.54 -19.09
CA GLY A 581 -6.84 -6.57 -20.54
C GLY A 581 -8.12 -6.78 -21.38
N VAL A 582 -9.30 -6.67 -20.75
CA VAL A 582 -10.59 -6.79 -21.44
C VAL A 582 -10.98 -5.42 -21.98
N GLN A 583 -11.11 -5.32 -23.30
CA GLN A 583 -11.44 -4.09 -24.00
C GLN A 583 -12.72 -4.13 -24.77
#